data_AF-A0A925RQ39-F1
#
_entry.id   AF-A0A925RQ39-F1
#
_cell.length_a   1.000
_cell.length_b   1.000
_cell.length_c   1.000
_cell.angle_alpha   90.00
_cell.angle_beta   90.00
_cell.angle_gamma   90.00
#
_symmetry.space_group_name_H-M   'P 1'
#
loop_
_entity.id
_entity.type
_entity.pdbx_description
1 polymer ?
#
loop_
_entity_poly.entity_id
_entity_poly.type
_entity_poly.pdbx_seq_one_letter_code
_entity_poly.pdbx_strand_id
1 'polypeptide(L)'
;MALEQEQRAALRILEGIEEGALSATDLFSLVEDADPALIYLIFTWLRKRYSDHVNADAVIGRLVELSGRGSIAAKMKEGQADAVVQWFEESYSYRKLEAAEFIELIIEKLEG
;
A
#
# COMPACT_ATOMS: atom_id res chain seq x y z
N MET A 1 -6.62 15.34 -13.33
CA MET A 1 -5.25 15.03 -13.76
C MET A 1 -4.38 14.56 -12.60
N ALA A 2 -4.42 15.19 -11.41
CA ALA A 2 -3.68 14.72 -10.22
C ALA A 2 -4.17 13.34 -9.71
N LEU A 3 -5.47 13.20 -9.46
CA LEU A 3 -6.10 11.95 -8.99
C LEU A 3 -5.71 10.70 -9.81
N GLU A 4 -5.87 10.74 -11.14
CA GLU A 4 -5.52 9.61 -12.01
C GLU A 4 -4.02 9.27 -11.99
N GLN A 5 -3.16 10.28 -11.81
CA GLN A 5 -1.72 10.09 -11.71
C GLN A 5 -1.35 9.41 -10.38
N GLU A 6 -2.00 9.80 -9.29
CA GLU A 6 -1.83 9.19 -7.98
C GLU A 6 -2.36 7.75 -7.94
N GLN A 7 -3.53 7.48 -8.52
CA GLN A 7 -4.05 6.11 -8.65
C GLN A 7 -3.07 5.21 -9.41
N ARG A 8 -2.51 5.69 -10.53
CA ARG A 8 -1.50 4.92 -11.29
C ARG A 8 -0.22 4.71 -10.49
N ALA A 9 0.24 5.71 -9.74
CA ALA A 9 1.43 5.57 -8.90
C ALA A 9 1.20 4.56 -7.77
N ALA A 10 0.03 4.62 -7.12
CA ALA A 10 -0.37 3.72 -6.05
C ALA A 10 -0.52 2.27 -6.53
N LEU A 11 -1.16 2.05 -7.69
CA LEU A 11 -1.24 0.73 -8.32
C LEU A 11 0.14 0.18 -8.65
N ARG A 12 1.02 1.02 -9.21
CA ARG A 12 2.40 0.62 -9.52
C ARG A 12 3.18 0.19 -8.28
N ILE A 13 2.93 0.80 -7.12
CA ILE A 13 3.53 0.35 -5.84
C ILE A 13 3.01 -1.03 -5.47
N LEU A 14 1.68 -1.22 -5.48
CA LEU A 14 1.04 -2.47 -5.11
C LEU A 14 1.49 -3.63 -6.01
N GLU A 15 1.39 -3.47 -7.33
CA GLU A 15 1.82 -4.45 -8.32
C GLU A 15 3.33 -4.70 -8.25
N GLY A 16 4.13 -3.65 -8.02
CA GLY A 16 5.57 -3.76 -7.82
C GLY A 16 5.95 -4.65 -6.64
N ILE A 17 5.19 -4.59 -5.54
CA ILE A 17 5.36 -5.48 -4.38
C ILE A 17 4.85 -6.90 -4.70
N GLU A 18 3.71 -7.00 -5.37
CA GLU A 18 3.03 -8.27 -5.65
C GLU A 18 3.83 -9.14 -6.64
N GLU A 19 4.19 -8.57 -7.77
CA GLU A 19 4.89 -9.27 -8.86
C GLU A 19 6.41 -9.29 -8.64
N GLY A 20 6.97 -8.30 -7.94
CA GLY A 20 8.41 -8.10 -7.82
C GLY A 20 9.05 -7.61 -9.11
N ALA A 21 8.28 -6.93 -9.96
CA ALA A 21 8.74 -6.38 -11.24
C ALA A 21 9.66 -5.15 -11.06
N LEU A 22 9.63 -4.50 -9.89
CA LEU A 22 10.45 -3.34 -9.56
C LEU A 22 11.62 -3.71 -8.66
N SER A 23 12.74 -3.01 -8.82
CA SER A 23 13.85 -3.13 -7.88
C SER A 23 13.46 -2.57 -6.51
N ALA A 24 14.10 -3.06 -5.44
CA ALA A 24 13.84 -2.57 -4.09
C ALA A 24 14.15 -1.06 -3.94
N THR A 25 15.07 -0.52 -4.75
CA THR A 25 15.37 0.92 -4.78
C THR A 25 14.27 1.72 -5.45
N ASP A 26 13.79 1.29 -6.63
CA ASP A 26 12.69 1.99 -7.32
C ASP A 26 11.43 1.98 -6.47
N LEU A 27 11.14 0.84 -5.87
CA LEU A 27 9.97 0.67 -5.01
C LEU A 27 10.08 1.52 -3.74
N PHE A 28 11.27 1.61 -3.15
CA PHE A 28 11.49 2.49 -2.00
C PHE A 28 11.24 3.96 -2.34
N SER A 29 11.74 4.47 -3.46
CA SER A 29 11.51 5.85 -3.87
C SER A 29 10.01 6.14 -4.05
N LEU A 30 9.27 5.23 -4.68
CA LEU A 30 7.81 5.39 -4.84
C LEU A 30 7.08 5.40 -3.49
N VAL A 31 7.48 4.53 -2.56
CA VAL A 31 6.88 4.45 -1.22
C VAL A 31 7.25 5.68 -0.37
N GLU A 32 8.46 6.22 -0.54
CA GLU A 32 8.93 7.40 0.18
C GLU A 32 8.15 8.67 -0.20
N ASP A 33 7.85 8.84 -1.48
CA ASP A 33 7.12 9.99 -2.00
C ASP A 33 5.59 9.92 -1.79
N ALA A 34 5.05 8.72 -1.55
CA ALA A 34 3.62 8.50 -1.39
C ALA A 34 3.09 8.90 0.01
N ASP A 35 1.78 9.17 0.06
CA ASP A 35 1.06 9.49 1.29
C ASP A 35 1.20 8.38 2.37
N PRO A 36 1.48 8.72 3.63
CA PRO A 36 1.65 7.73 4.69
C PRO A 36 0.44 6.79 4.90
N ALA A 37 -0.79 7.31 4.85
CA ALA A 37 -2.01 6.53 5.04
C ALA A 37 -2.20 5.53 3.90
N LEU A 38 -1.97 5.99 2.66
CA LEU A 38 -1.98 5.12 1.48
C LEU A 38 -0.98 3.95 1.62
N ILE A 39 0.25 4.23 2.04
CA ILE A 39 1.28 3.19 2.22
C ILE A 39 0.89 2.19 3.30
N TYR A 40 0.38 2.67 4.44
CA TYR A 40 -0.11 1.80 5.50
C TYR A 40 -1.23 0.87 5.00
N LEU A 41 -2.20 1.42 4.26
CA LEU A 41 -3.33 0.66 3.72
C LEU A 41 -2.86 -0.38 2.70
N ILE A 42 -1.98 -0.03 1.76
CA ILE A 42 -1.41 -0.97 0.77
C ILE A 42 -0.67 -2.11 1.47
N PHE A 43 0.20 -1.81 2.43
CA PHE A 43 0.96 -2.83 3.16
C PHE A 43 0.03 -3.76 3.94
N THR A 44 -1.01 -3.20 4.56
CA THR A 44 -2.00 -3.97 5.32
C THR A 44 -2.86 -4.84 4.42
N TRP A 45 -3.31 -4.31 3.28
CA TRP A 45 -4.06 -5.05 2.28
C TRP A 45 -3.27 -6.24 1.76
N LEU A 46 -2.01 -6.02 1.35
CA LEU A 46 -1.13 -7.09 0.88
C LEU A 46 -0.91 -8.15 1.97
N ARG A 47 -0.61 -7.77 3.21
CA ARG A 47 -0.46 -8.74 4.32
C ARG A 47 -1.72 -9.57 4.55
N LYS A 48 -2.90 -8.95 4.50
CA LYS A 48 -4.18 -9.63 4.75
C LYS A 48 -4.58 -10.54 3.59
N ARG A 49 -4.33 -10.12 2.35
CA ARG A 49 -4.67 -10.89 1.14
C ARG A 49 -3.71 -12.06 0.92
N TYR A 50 -2.43 -11.86 1.19
CA TYR A 50 -1.39 -12.87 0.99
C TYR A 50 -1.17 -13.81 2.18
N SER A 51 -1.87 -13.62 3.30
CA SER A 51 -1.71 -14.47 4.50
C SER A 51 -1.80 -15.99 4.26
N ASP A 52 -2.66 -16.42 3.34
CA ASP A 52 -2.88 -17.84 3.01
C ASP A 52 -2.56 -18.15 1.51
N HIS A 53 -1.83 -17.26 0.83
CA HIS A 53 -1.58 -17.38 -0.61
C HIS A 53 -0.26 -18.12 -0.91
N VAL A 54 -0.19 -18.85 -2.03
CA VAL A 54 1.04 -19.60 -2.42
C VAL A 54 2.27 -18.70 -2.57
N ASN A 55 2.07 -17.43 -2.93
CA ASN A 55 3.14 -16.43 -3.07
C ASN A 55 3.38 -15.62 -1.78
N ALA A 56 2.83 -16.02 -0.63
CA ALA A 56 2.96 -15.30 0.63
C ALA A 56 4.40 -14.94 0.95
N ASP A 57 5.31 -15.93 0.93
CA ASP A 57 6.71 -15.72 1.31
C ASP A 57 7.41 -14.66 0.45
N ALA A 58 7.12 -14.64 -0.86
CA ALA A 58 7.70 -13.66 -1.77
C ALA A 58 7.18 -12.24 -1.51
N VAL A 59 5.86 -12.08 -1.40
CA VAL A 59 5.21 -10.78 -1.18
C VAL A 59 5.56 -10.23 0.21
N ILE A 60 5.42 -11.06 1.24
CA ILE A 60 5.75 -10.69 2.62
C ILE A 60 7.24 -10.41 2.76
N GLY A 61 8.11 -11.17 2.10
CA GLY A 61 9.56 -10.93 2.09
C GLY A 61 9.90 -9.52 1.58
N ARG A 62 9.31 -9.08 0.46
CA ARG A 62 9.50 -7.73 -0.08
C ARG A 62 8.96 -6.64 0.84
N LEU A 63 7.79 -6.87 1.46
CA LEU A 63 7.24 -5.93 2.45
C LEU A 63 8.17 -5.77 3.66
N VAL A 64 8.77 -6.87 4.14
CA VAL A 64 9.74 -6.85 5.25
C VAL A 64 11.02 -6.13 4.83
N GLU A 65 11.54 -6.39 3.64
CA GLU A 65 12.72 -5.71 3.09
C GLU A 65 12.51 -4.19 3.02
N LEU A 66 11.36 -3.74 2.49
CA LEU A 66 10.99 -2.32 2.44
C LEU A 66 10.84 -1.72 3.83
N SER A 67 10.17 -2.42 4.74
CA SER A 67 9.96 -1.96 6.13
C SER A 67 11.27 -1.82 6.90
N GLY A 68 12.31 -2.57 6.52
CA GLY A 68 13.66 -2.46 7.09
C GLY A 68 14.41 -1.18 6.69
N ARG A 69 13.92 -0.43 5.69
CA ARG A 69 14.49 0.86 5.30
C ARG A 69 13.96 1.95 6.24
N GLY A 70 14.87 2.69 6.87
CA GLY A 70 14.59 3.45 8.10
C GLY A 70 13.42 4.43 8.06
N SER A 71 13.15 5.10 6.94
CA SER A 71 12.03 6.05 6.82
C SER A 71 10.66 5.37 6.72
N ILE A 72 10.60 4.13 6.23
CA ILE A 72 9.32 3.42 5.99
C ILE A 72 8.64 3.04 7.30
N ALA A 73 9.39 2.62 8.32
CA ALA A 73 8.81 2.29 9.61
C ALA A 73 8.12 3.50 10.27
N ALA A 74 8.72 4.70 10.15
CA ALA A 74 8.13 5.94 10.64
C ALA A 74 6.87 6.31 9.84
N LYS A 75 6.95 6.24 8.50
CA LYS A 75 5.82 6.50 7.60
C LYS A 75 4.64 5.55 7.87
N MET A 76 4.90 4.26 8.10
CA MET A 76 3.87 3.27 8.47
C MET A 76 3.18 3.64 9.79
N LYS A 77 3.93 4.12 10.78
CA LYS A 77 3.37 4.54 12.07
C LYS A 77 2.53 5.81 11.95
N GLU A 78 2.97 6.75 11.13
CA GLU A 78 2.22 7.97 10.81
C GLU A 78 0.92 7.63 10.09
N GLY A 79 1.00 6.85 9.01
CA GLY A 79 -0.17 6.42 8.24
C GLY A 79 -1.20 5.66 9.07
N GLN A 80 -0.75 4.79 9.99
CA GLN A 80 -1.66 4.07 10.89
C GLN A 80 -2.54 4.99 11.74
N ALA A 81 -2.04 6.18 12.10
CA ALA A 81 -2.76 7.13 12.93
C ALA A 81 -3.72 8.03 12.14
N ASP A 82 -3.77 7.87 10.82
CA ASP A 82 -4.59 8.71 9.95
C ASP A 82 -6.08 8.38 10.03
N ALA A 83 -6.92 9.42 9.96
CA ALA A 83 -8.37 9.27 10.01
C ALA A 83 -8.95 8.50 8.81
N VAL A 84 -8.29 8.54 7.65
CA VAL A 84 -8.65 7.76 6.47
C VAL A 84 -8.47 6.27 6.73
N VAL A 85 -7.41 5.88 7.45
CA VAL A 85 -7.22 4.47 7.85
C VAL A 85 -8.35 4.01 8.75
N GLN A 86 -8.67 4.79 9.78
CA GLN A 86 -9.77 4.47 10.68
C GLN A 86 -11.11 4.34 9.92
N TRP A 87 -11.43 5.32 9.06
CA TRP A 87 -12.63 5.27 8.23
C TRP A 87 -12.70 4.02 7.36
N PHE A 88 -11.59 3.63 6.74
CA PHE A 88 -11.53 2.45 5.89
C PHE A 88 -11.79 1.18 6.73
N GLU A 89 -11.13 1.03 7.87
CA GLU A 89 -11.26 -0.16 8.73
C GLU A 89 -12.63 -0.30 9.38
N GLU A 90 -13.35 0.81 9.59
CA GLU A 90 -14.74 0.81 10.07
C GLU A 90 -15.75 0.49 8.96
N SER A 91 -15.46 0.88 7.72
CA SER A 91 -16.43 0.85 6.61
C SER A 91 -16.23 -0.33 5.65
N TYR A 92 -15.00 -0.83 5.51
CA TYR A 92 -14.60 -1.79 4.49
C TYR A 92 -13.80 -2.95 5.06
N SER A 93 -13.62 -3.98 4.23
CA SER A 93 -12.78 -5.13 4.56
C SER A 93 -11.68 -5.28 3.51
N TYR A 94 -10.44 -5.37 3.97
CA TYR A 94 -9.26 -5.62 3.12
C TYR A 94 -9.36 -6.88 2.24
N ARG A 95 -10.26 -7.83 2.54
CA ARG A 95 -10.42 -9.07 1.76
C ARG A 95 -11.48 -8.99 0.67
N LYS A 96 -12.31 -7.95 0.65
CA LYS A 96 -13.46 -7.84 -0.26
C LYS A 96 -13.20 -7.03 -1.52
N LEU A 97 -12.22 -6.12 -1.47
CA LEU A 97 -11.89 -5.24 -2.57
C LEU A 97 -10.73 -5.82 -3.38
N GLU A 98 -10.86 -5.79 -4.70
CA GLU A 98 -9.75 -6.05 -5.61
C GLU A 98 -8.80 -4.85 -5.65
N ALA A 99 -7.56 -5.05 -6.13
CA ALA A 99 -6.49 -4.04 -6.04
C ALA A 99 -6.90 -2.68 -6.64
N ALA A 100 -7.49 -2.67 -7.84
CA ALA A 100 -7.94 -1.45 -8.50
C ALA A 100 -9.01 -0.70 -7.70
N GLU A 101 -10.06 -1.40 -7.28
CA GLU A 101 -11.17 -0.82 -6.49
C GLU A 101 -10.67 -0.31 -5.13
N PHE A 102 -9.75 -1.04 -4.50
CA PHE A 102 -9.13 -0.65 -3.24
C PHE A 102 -8.33 0.66 -3.37
N ILE A 103 -7.47 0.76 -4.39
CA ILE A 103 -6.67 1.97 -4.63
C ILE A 103 -7.57 3.14 -5.01
N GLU A 104 -8.51 2.95 -5.93
CA GLU A 104 -9.45 3.99 -6.36
C GLU A 104 -10.18 4.60 -5.17
N LEU A 105 -10.78 3.76 -4.31
CA LEU A 105 -11.51 4.17 -3.12
C LEU A 105 -10.66 4.99 -2.14
N ILE A 106 -9.41 4.58 -1.91
CA ILE A 106 -8.52 5.27 -0.96
C ILE A 106 -8.08 6.62 -1.51
N ILE A 107 -7.68 6.66 -2.79
CA ILE A 107 -7.20 7.89 -3.43
C ILE A 107 -8.35 8.90 -3.55
N GLU A 108 -9.56 8.47 -3.90
CA GLU A 108 -10.75 9.33 -3.85
C GLU A 108 -11.00 9.90 -2.46
N LYS A 109 -10.73 9.14 -1.39
CA LYS A 109 -10.90 9.59 -0.02
C LYS A 109 -9.83 10.58 0.45
N LEU A 110 -8.60 10.46 -0.06
CA LEU A 110 -7.48 11.34 0.30
C LEU A 110 -7.57 12.70 -0.40
N GLU A 111 -8.03 12.72 -1.65
CA GLU A 111 -8.13 13.95 -2.47
C GLU A 111 -9.46 14.71 -2.30
N GLY A 112 -10.44 14.12 -1.60
CA GLY A 112 -11.83 14.60 -1.49
C GLY A 112 -12.22 15.32 -0.20
#